data_AF-A0A090XAM5-F1
#
_entry.id   AF-A0A090XAM5-F1
#
_cell.length_a   1.000
_cell.length_b   1.000
_cell.length_c   1.000
_cell.angle_alpha   90.00
_cell.angle_beta   90.00
_cell.angle_gamma   90.00
#
_symmetry.space_group_name_H-M   'P 1'
#
loop_
_entity.id
_entity.type
_entity.pdbx_description
1 polymer ?
#
loop_
_entity_poly.entity_id
_entity_poly.type
_entity_poly.pdbx_seq_one_letter_code
_entity_poly.pdbx_strand_id
1 'polypeptide(L)'
;VQTEVLPPMRKVLAQWMSEVCEEQSCEDIVFPCAMNYVDRFLARTDVKKSQLQLLGAVCLLIASKMRTSRPLALEALVYYTDYSVTAEELKAWELLVLSKLHWDMASVVANDFVDHLLCCLGVSGDRDTVRRHANTFISLCATEYRFTSYSPSLLASASVAAAIHGLNRPLSCPRNEVVTTLEQITHVEADQITQCVQDIEVLMATSFAAFQQPPHSKVNSPSTAYASTKLSSNNVPSTLDSSQPNTPTDVQDVNF
;
A
#
# COMPACT_ATOMS: atom_id res chain seq x y z
N VAL A 1 -0.79 24.37 3.43
CA VAL A 1 -1.47 24.04 4.71
C VAL A 1 -0.48 23.58 5.76
N GLN A 2 0.38 22.61 5.45
CA GLN A 2 1.35 22.08 6.40
C GLN A 2 2.43 23.08 6.82
N THR A 3 2.75 23.13 8.11
CA THR A 3 3.85 23.93 8.69
C THR A 3 5.08 23.08 9.02
N GLU A 4 4.91 21.84 9.48
CA GLU A 4 6.01 20.93 9.85
C GLU A 4 6.22 19.75 8.88
N VAL A 5 5.16 19.27 8.23
CA VAL A 5 5.23 18.09 7.35
C VAL A 5 5.73 18.49 5.97
N LEU A 6 6.88 17.92 5.58
CA LEU A 6 7.51 18.14 4.28
C LEU A 6 7.34 16.92 3.35
N PRO A 7 7.41 17.10 2.01
CA PRO A 7 7.26 15.99 1.05
C PRO A 7 8.17 14.77 1.31
N PRO A 8 9.45 14.91 1.73
CA PRO A 8 10.28 13.77 2.09
C PRO A 8 9.72 12.94 3.25
N MET A 9 9.07 13.58 4.23
CA MET A 9 8.47 12.89 5.37
C MET A 9 7.23 12.09 4.95
N ARG A 10 6.44 12.63 4.00
CA ARG A 10 5.32 11.91 3.39
C ARG A 10 5.80 10.68 2.60
N LYS A 11 6.94 10.76 1.92
CA LYS A 11 7.55 9.60 1.25
C LYS A 11 7.99 8.52 2.25
N VAL A 12 8.66 8.90 3.34
CA VAL A 12 9.05 7.95 4.42
C VAL A 12 7.81 7.29 5.03
N LEU A 13 6.75 8.06 5.30
CA LEU A 13 5.48 7.50 5.78
C LEU A 13 4.90 6.50 4.78
N ALA A 14 4.86 6.84 3.49
CA ALA A 14 4.30 5.99 2.46
C ALA A 14 5.08 4.67 2.30
N GLN A 15 6.41 4.71 2.41
CA GLN A 15 7.25 3.51 2.42
C GLN A 15 6.91 2.60 3.60
N TRP A 16 6.86 3.15 4.82
CA TRP A 16 6.45 2.40 6.01
C TRP A 16 5.03 1.82 5.86
N MET A 17 4.06 2.59 5.34
CA MET A 17 2.70 2.09 5.11
C MET A 17 2.64 0.95 4.08
N SER A 18 3.47 1.01 3.04
CA SER A 18 3.59 -0.07 2.03
C SER A 18 4.15 -1.34 2.67
N GLU A 19 5.23 -1.22 3.46
CA GLU A 19 5.85 -2.35 4.18
C GLU A 19 4.86 -3.04 5.12
N VAL A 20 4.07 -2.27 5.88
CA VAL A 20 3.01 -2.82 6.75
C VAL A 20 1.96 -3.59 5.94
N CYS A 21 1.56 -3.06 4.77
CA CYS A 21 0.59 -3.74 3.91
C CYS A 21 1.16 -5.04 3.32
N GLU A 22 2.42 -5.05 2.92
CA GLU A 22 3.10 -6.25 2.43
C GLU A 22 3.19 -7.32 3.52
N GLU A 23 3.61 -6.96 4.73
CA GLU A 23 3.76 -7.90 5.84
C GLU A 23 2.43 -8.48 6.31
N GLN A 24 1.36 -7.66 6.28
CA GLN A 24 0.00 -8.10 6.61
C GLN A 24 -0.73 -8.76 5.43
N SER A 25 -0.09 -8.87 4.25
CA SER A 25 -0.71 -9.39 3.03
C SER A 25 -2.05 -8.72 2.70
N CYS A 26 -2.09 -7.39 2.83
CA CYS A 26 -3.24 -6.58 2.48
C CYS A 26 -3.56 -6.70 0.98
N GLU A 27 -4.83 -6.47 0.63
CA GLU A 27 -5.23 -6.29 -0.77
C GLU A 27 -4.49 -5.09 -1.40
N ASP A 28 -4.10 -5.21 -2.67
CA ASP A 28 -3.29 -4.20 -3.40
C ASP A 28 -3.88 -2.78 -3.36
N ILE A 29 -5.20 -2.68 -3.21
CA ILE A 29 -5.94 -1.41 -3.18
C ILE A 29 -5.86 -0.67 -1.83
N VAL A 30 -5.52 -1.35 -0.73
CA VAL A 30 -5.55 -0.79 0.63
C VAL A 30 -4.56 0.36 0.77
N PHE A 31 -3.31 0.13 0.36
CA PHE A 31 -2.25 1.13 0.52
C PHE A 31 -2.51 2.41 -0.32
N PRO A 32 -2.79 2.33 -1.64
CA PRO A 32 -3.13 3.52 -2.43
C PRO A 32 -4.37 4.26 -1.89
N CYS A 33 -5.36 3.53 -1.40
CA CYS A 33 -6.55 4.11 -0.77
C CYS A 33 -6.22 4.83 0.55
N ALA A 34 -5.36 4.25 1.39
CA ALA A 34 -4.88 4.90 2.60
C ALA A 34 -4.09 6.18 2.28
N MET A 35 -3.23 6.16 1.26
CA MET A 35 -2.49 7.35 0.84
C MET A 35 -3.40 8.46 0.31
N ASN A 36 -4.50 8.10 -0.38
CA ASN A 36 -5.53 9.08 -0.75
C ASN A 36 -6.10 9.79 0.49
N TYR A 37 -6.37 9.05 1.57
CA TYR A 37 -6.87 9.65 2.82
C TYR A 37 -5.82 10.53 3.50
N VAL A 38 -4.56 10.09 3.55
CA VAL A 38 -3.45 10.88 4.10
C VAL A 38 -3.34 12.21 3.36
N ASP A 39 -3.26 12.19 2.03
CA ASP A 39 -3.09 13.40 1.22
C ASP A 39 -4.31 14.33 1.35
N ARG A 40 -5.54 13.81 1.33
CA ARG A 40 -6.77 14.60 1.55
C ARG A 40 -6.83 15.21 2.95
N PHE A 41 -6.37 14.49 3.98
CA PHE A 41 -6.35 14.99 5.35
C PHE A 41 -5.31 16.10 5.51
N LEU A 42 -4.10 15.91 4.99
CA LEU A 42 -3.02 16.91 5.00
C LEU A 42 -3.35 18.15 4.16
N ALA A 43 -4.21 18.02 3.15
CA ALA A 43 -4.72 19.17 2.40
C ALA A 43 -5.66 20.07 3.21
N ARG A 44 -6.20 19.59 4.34
CA ARG A 44 -7.24 20.29 5.13
C ARG A 44 -6.83 20.60 6.57
N THR A 45 -5.92 19.83 7.14
CA THR A 45 -5.55 19.90 8.55
C THR A 45 -4.04 19.99 8.69
N ASP A 46 -3.54 21.01 9.38
CA ASP A 46 -2.11 21.10 9.73
C ASP A 46 -1.77 20.01 10.77
N VAL A 47 -0.77 19.19 10.48
CA VAL A 47 -0.40 18.02 11.29
C VAL A 47 1.04 18.18 11.78
N LYS A 48 1.28 17.89 13.05
CA LYS A 48 2.63 17.90 13.60
C LYS A 48 3.44 16.72 13.07
N LYS A 49 4.76 16.89 12.94
CA LYS A 49 5.66 15.81 12.55
C LYS A 49 5.48 14.54 13.39
N SER A 50 5.28 14.68 14.70
CA SER A 50 5.10 13.56 15.63
C SER A 50 3.79 12.80 15.44
N GLN A 51 2.79 13.39 14.79
CA GLN A 51 1.47 12.80 14.58
C GLN A 51 1.34 12.13 13.21
N LEU A 52 2.36 12.25 12.36
CA LEU A 52 2.29 11.78 10.97
C LEU A 52 2.18 10.24 10.87
N GLN A 53 2.90 9.50 11.73
CA GLN A 53 2.80 8.03 11.76
C GLN A 53 1.43 7.56 12.28
N LEU A 54 0.88 8.25 13.30
CA LEU A 54 -0.49 8.02 13.79
C LEU A 54 -1.53 8.24 12.67
N LEU A 55 -1.41 9.34 11.91
CA LEU A 55 -2.27 9.58 10.76
C LEU A 55 -2.18 8.43 9.74
N GLY A 56 -0.97 8.00 9.37
CA GLY A 56 -0.78 6.89 8.44
C GLY A 56 -1.39 5.59 8.93
N ALA A 57 -1.19 5.23 10.21
CA ALA A 57 -1.77 4.04 10.82
C ALA A 57 -3.31 4.07 10.79
N VAL A 58 -3.91 5.22 11.10
CA VAL A 58 -5.37 5.41 11.06
C VAL A 58 -5.91 5.34 9.64
N CYS A 59 -5.21 5.92 8.66
CA CYS A 59 -5.61 5.82 7.26
C CYS A 59 -5.53 4.37 6.75
N LEU A 60 -4.54 3.58 7.17
CA LEU A 60 -4.49 2.14 6.88
C LEU A 60 -5.65 1.39 7.53
N LEU A 61 -5.95 1.67 8.80
CA LEU A 61 -7.09 1.08 9.50
C LEU A 61 -8.39 1.31 8.73
N ILE A 62 -8.68 2.57 8.37
CA ILE A 62 -9.90 2.92 7.66
C ILE A 62 -9.92 2.31 6.25
N ALA A 63 -8.81 2.39 5.50
CA ALA A 63 -8.74 1.81 4.15
C ALA A 63 -8.96 0.31 4.16
N SER A 64 -8.38 -0.41 5.14
CA SER A 64 -8.59 -1.85 5.27
C SER A 64 -10.06 -2.19 5.57
N LYS A 65 -10.74 -1.43 6.44
CA LYS A 65 -12.17 -1.59 6.72
C LYS A 65 -13.05 -1.30 5.50
N MET A 66 -12.64 -0.37 4.64
CA MET A 66 -13.40 0.02 3.45
C MET A 66 -13.20 -0.92 2.26
N ARG A 67 -12.03 -1.52 2.12
CA ARG A 67 -11.60 -2.20 0.89
C ARG A 67 -11.40 -3.71 1.03
N THR A 68 -11.40 -4.28 2.24
CA THR A 68 -11.16 -5.71 2.44
C THR A 68 -12.25 -6.35 3.31
N SER A 69 -12.38 -7.67 3.20
CA SER A 69 -13.25 -8.46 4.08
C SER A 69 -12.63 -8.75 5.45
N ARG A 70 -11.30 -8.64 5.56
CA ARG A 70 -10.51 -8.88 6.77
C ARG A 70 -9.66 -7.63 7.04
N PRO A 71 -10.21 -6.64 7.77
CA PRO A 71 -9.50 -5.41 8.05
C PRO A 71 -8.29 -5.65 8.95
N LEU A 72 -7.35 -4.72 8.94
CA LEU A 72 -6.19 -4.71 9.82
C LEU A 72 -6.66 -4.63 11.29
N ALA A 73 -6.07 -5.47 12.13
CA ALA A 73 -6.31 -5.41 13.57
C ALA A 73 -5.67 -4.13 14.16
N LEU A 74 -6.34 -3.54 15.15
CA LEU A 74 -5.83 -2.38 15.89
C LEU A 74 -4.48 -2.70 16.54
N GLU A 75 -4.37 -3.89 17.11
CA GLU A 75 -3.19 -4.39 17.81
C GLU A 75 -1.99 -4.56 16.86
N ALA A 76 -2.25 -4.94 15.60
CA ALA A 76 -1.21 -5.03 14.58
C ALA A 76 -0.64 -3.64 14.27
N LEU A 77 -1.49 -2.63 14.11
CA LEU A 77 -1.03 -1.26 13.87
C LEU A 77 -0.25 -0.69 15.05
N VAL A 78 -0.69 -0.94 16.29
CA VAL A 78 0.07 -0.59 17.50
C VAL A 78 1.46 -1.24 17.47
N TYR A 79 1.54 -2.53 17.14
CA TYR A 79 2.80 -3.24 16.98
C TYR A 79 3.71 -2.62 15.90
N TYR A 80 3.20 -2.32 14.71
CA TYR A 80 3.98 -1.73 13.61
C TYR A 80 4.42 -0.28 13.85
N THR A 81 3.78 0.41 14.78
CA THR A 81 4.25 1.72 15.25
C THR A 81 5.32 1.62 16.34
N ASP A 82 5.83 0.42 16.63
CA ASP A 82 6.73 0.15 17.76
C ASP A 82 6.16 0.66 19.09
N TYR A 83 4.84 0.47 19.28
CA TYR A 83 4.08 0.93 20.44
C TYR A 83 4.15 2.44 20.70
N SER A 84 4.61 3.25 19.73
CA SER A 84 4.61 4.71 19.84
C SER A 84 3.21 5.31 19.73
N VAL A 85 2.25 4.53 19.23
CA VAL A 85 0.84 4.86 19.12
C VAL A 85 0.01 3.84 19.90
N THR A 86 -0.95 4.33 20.67
CA THR A 86 -1.88 3.51 21.47
C THR A 86 -3.17 3.17 20.71
N ALA A 87 -3.87 2.12 21.15
CA ALA A 87 -5.16 1.73 20.56
C ALA A 87 -6.24 2.82 20.77
N GLU A 88 -6.19 3.52 21.91
CA GLU A 88 -7.06 4.65 22.22
C GLU A 88 -6.84 5.83 21.27
N GLU A 89 -5.57 6.15 20.97
CA GLU A 89 -5.24 7.19 19.99
C GLU A 89 -5.71 6.82 18.59
N LEU A 90 -5.53 5.56 18.16
CA LEU A 90 -6.04 5.09 16.87
C LEU A 90 -7.56 5.24 16.76
N LYS A 91 -8.31 4.84 17.80
CA LYS A 91 -9.78 4.99 17.83
C LYS A 91 -10.21 6.45 17.81
N ALA A 92 -9.54 7.30 18.59
CA ALA A 92 -9.86 8.73 18.64
C ALA A 92 -9.57 9.42 17.30
N TRP A 93 -8.43 9.11 16.68
CA TRP A 93 -8.06 9.67 15.39
C TRP A 93 -8.85 9.08 14.23
N GLU A 94 -9.33 7.84 14.31
CA GLU A 94 -10.25 7.29 13.31
C GLU A 94 -11.48 8.19 13.16
N LEU A 95 -12.12 8.57 14.27
CA LEU A 95 -13.24 9.52 14.24
C LEU A 95 -12.84 10.92 13.75
N LEU A 96 -11.63 11.39 14.10
CA LEU A 96 -11.12 12.67 13.61
C LEU A 96 -10.93 12.66 12.09
N VAL A 97 -10.30 11.63 11.53
CA VAL A 97 -10.07 11.50 10.09
C VAL A 97 -11.40 11.39 9.35
N LEU A 98 -12.30 10.51 9.80
CA LEU A 98 -13.64 10.36 9.21
C LEU A 98 -14.41 11.69 9.22
N SER A 99 -14.40 12.42 10.34
CA SER A 99 -15.10 13.72 10.43
C SER A 99 -14.50 14.80 9.53
N LYS A 100 -13.16 14.89 9.44
CA LYS A 100 -12.46 15.87 8.59
C LYS A 100 -12.60 15.60 7.09
N LEU A 101 -12.79 14.33 6.73
CA LEU A 101 -13.11 13.90 5.37
C LEU A 101 -14.63 13.82 5.12
N HIS A 102 -15.47 14.28 6.05
CA HIS A 102 -16.93 14.24 5.95
C HIS A 102 -17.49 12.85 5.60
N TRP A 103 -16.84 11.80 6.10
CA TRP A 103 -17.21 10.41 5.83
C TRP A 103 -17.16 9.99 4.36
N ASP A 104 -16.59 10.83 3.48
CA ASP A 104 -16.36 10.53 2.08
C ASP A 104 -15.13 9.61 1.95
N MET A 105 -15.31 8.34 2.30
CA MET A 105 -14.27 7.30 2.27
C MET A 105 -14.39 6.40 1.03
N ALA A 106 -15.46 6.49 0.25
CA ALA A 106 -15.61 5.72 -0.99
C ALA A 106 -14.80 6.33 -2.15
N SER A 107 -13.54 6.70 -1.90
CA SER A 107 -12.68 7.37 -2.87
C SER A 107 -12.20 6.40 -3.94
N VAL A 108 -12.46 6.72 -5.20
CA VAL A 108 -11.97 5.96 -6.35
C VAL A 108 -10.45 6.11 -6.46
N VAL A 109 -9.74 4.99 -6.53
CA VAL A 109 -8.28 4.93 -6.71
C VAL A 109 -7.92 4.16 -7.99
N ALA A 110 -6.67 4.26 -8.44
CA ALA A 110 -6.26 3.71 -9.73
C ALA A 110 -6.53 2.19 -9.85
N ASN A 111 -6.40 1.44 -8.75
CA ASN A 111 -6.68 0.00 -8.73
C ASN A 111 -8.13 -0.32 -9.14
N ASP A 112 -9.10 0.56 -8.87
CA ASP A 112 -10.51 0.36 -9.23
C ASP A 112 -10.71 0.27 -10.76
N PHE A 113 -9.79 0.85 -11.56
CA PHE A 113 -9.86 0.81 -13.01
C PHE A 113 -9.14 -0.39 -13.63
N VAL A 114 -8.15 -0.99 -12.94
CA VAL A 114 -7.23 -1.96 -13.56
C VAL A 114 -7.97 -3.15 -14.17
N ASP A 115 -8.85 -3.81 -13.43
CA ASP A 115 -9.56 -4.98 -13.94
C ASP A 115 -10.51 -4.64 -15.10
N HIS A 116 -11.12 -3.45 -15.06
CA HIS A 116 -11.97 -2.97 -16.15
C HIS A 116 -11.15 -2.73 -17.42
N LEU A 117 -10.02 -2.03 -17.32
CA LEU A 117 -9.12 -1.77 -18.44
C LEU A 117 -8.58 -3.07 -19.05
N LEU A 118 -8.14 -4.03 -18.21
CA LEU A 118 -7.67 -5.33 -18.69
C LEU A 118 -8.76 -6.12 -19.41
N CYS A 119 -10.01 -6.03 -18.95
CA CYS A 119 -11.16 -6.65 -19.61
C CYS A 119 -11.40 -6.03 -21.00
N CYS A 120 -11.42 -4.71 -21.10
CA CYS A 120 -11.64 -4.00 -22.36
C CYS A 120 -10.50 -4.20 -23.37
N LEU A 121 -9.25 -4.33 -22.90
CA LEU A 121 -8.08 -4.58 -23.76
C LEU A 121 -8.00 -6.02 -24.29
N GLY A 122 -8.85 -6.93 -23.81
CA GLY A 122 -8.87 -8.32 -24.26
C GLY A 122 -7.59 -9.10 -23.96
N VAL A 123 -6.86 -8.73 -22.90
CA VAL A 123 -5.61 -9.41 -22.51
C VAL A 123 -5.93 -10.85 -22.09
N SER A 124 -5.57 -11.82 -22.93
CA SER A 124 -5.74 -13.26 -22.66
C SER A 124 -4.39 -13.92 -22.32
N GLY A 125 -4.39 -14.88 -21.41
CA GLY A 125 -3.19 -15.64 -20.99
C GLY A 125 -2.32 -14.99 -19.90
N ASP A 126 -2.01 -13.70 -20.03
CA ASP A 126 -1.07 -12.99 -19.11
C ASP A 126 -1.77 -11.98 -18.17
N ARG A 127 -3.11 -11.99 -18.11
CA ARG A 127 -3.91 -11.01 -17.36
C ARG A 127 -3.48 -10.87 -15.90
N ASP A 128 -3.18 -11.96 -15.21
CA ASP A 128 -2.78 -11.92 -13.80
C ASP A 128 -1.39 -11.30 -13.59
N THR A 129 -0.46 -11.56 -14.50
CA THR A 129 0.88 -10.97 -14.49
C THR A 129 0.81 -9.47 -14.76
N VAL A 130 0.04 -9.06 -15.78
CA VAL A 130 -0.17 -7.63 -16.08
C VAL A 130 -0.86 -6.93 -14.91
N ARG A 131 -1.90 -7.53 -14.32
CA ARG A 131 -2.57 -6.97 -13.14
C ARG A 131 -1.59 -6.74 -11.99
N ARG A 132 -0.78 -7.75 -11.67
CA ARG A 132 0.20 -7.66 -10.59
C ARG A 132 1.21 -6.53 -10.84
N HIS A 133 1.77 -6.45 -12.05
CA HIS A 133 2.69 -5.38 -12.41
C HIS A 133 2.04 -3.99 -12.37
N ALA A 134 0.82 -3.85 -12.89
CA ALA A 134 0.09 -2.59 -12.84
C ALA A 134 -0.17 -2.16 -11.39
N ASN A 135 -0.59 -3.08 -10.51
CA ASN A 135 -0.79 -2.80 -9.08
C ASN A 135 0.54 -2.41 -8.40
N THR A 136 1.65 -3.06 -8.72
CA THR A 136 2.98 -2.65 -8.22
C THR A 136 3.33 -1.22 -8.65
N PHE A 137 3.06 -0.84 -9.90
CA PHE A 137 3.32 0.53 -10.36
C PHE A 137 2.41 1.55 -9.68
N ILE A 138 1.15 1.22 -9.46
CA ILE A 138 0.22 2.08 -8.71
C ILE A 138 0.72 2.29 -7.28
N SER A 139 1.12 1.23 -6.58
CA SER A 139 1.71 1.32 -5.25
C SER A 139 2.99 2.16 -5.25
N LEU A 140 3.88 1.94 -6.23
CA LEU A 140 5.10 2.75 -6.36
C LEU A 140 4.79 4.23 -6.56
N CYS A 141 3.84 4.57 -7.43
CA CYS A 141 3.36 5.94 -7.65
C CYS A 141 2.79 6.54 -6.36
N ALA A 142 2.05 5.75 -5.58
CA ALA A 142 1.46 6.21 -4.32
C ALA A 142 2.52 6.62 -3.28
N THR A 143 3.78 6.21 -3.41
CA THR A 143 4.89 6.67 -2.53
C THR A 143 5.40 8.08 -2.86
N GLU A 144 5.18 8.55 -4.09
CA GLU A 144 5.72 9.79 -4.62
C GLU A 144 4.66 10.90 -4.69
N TYR A 145 4.94 12.05 -4.08
CA TYR A 145 3.99 13.17 -4.01
C TYR A 145 3.58 13.71 -5.39
N ARG A 146 4.44 13.61 -6.41
CA ARG A 146 4.15 14.12 -7.76
C ARG A 146 2.91 13.48 -8.39
N PHE A 147 2.67 12.20 -8.10
CA PHE A 147 1.57 11.43 -8.69
C PHE A 147 0.23 11.71 -8.03
N THR A 148 0.19 12.42 -6.88
CA THR A 148 -1.06 12.91 -6.27
C THR A 148 -1.80 13.89 -7.19
N SER A 149 -1.11 14.52 -8.15
CA SER A 149 -1.71 15.40 -9.15
C SER A 149 -2.41 14.67 -10.30
N TYR A 150 -2.12 13.37 -10.50
CA TYR A 150 -2.69 12.58 -11.58
C TYR A 150 -4.03 11.98 -11.17
N SER A 151 -4.96 11.93 -12.13
CA SER A 151 -6.26 11.29 -11.89
C SER A 151 -6.08 9.77 -11.73
N PRO A 152 -6.96 9.11 -10.97
CA PRO A 152 -6.96 7.64 -10.85
C PRO A 152 -7.01 6.91 -12.20
N SER A 153 -7.78 7.41 -13.17
CA SER A 153 -7.91 6.80 -14.51
C SER A 153 -6.63 6.95 -15.33
N LEU A 154 -5.94 8.09 -15.25
CA LEU A 154 -4.65 8.31 -15.90
C LEU A 154 -3.59 7.38 -15.31
N LEU A 155 -3.47 7.33 -13.99
CA LEU A 155 -2.53 6.44 -13.29
C LEU A 155 -2.75 4.96 -13.63
N ALA A 156 -4.01 4.53 -13.67
CA ALA A 156 -4.36 3.16 -14.02
C ALA A 156 -3.99 2.85 -15.48
N SER A 157 -4.34 3.75 -16.41
CA SER A 157 -4.04 3.60 -17.83
C SER A 157 -2.53 3.52 -18.08
N ALA A 158 -1.76 4.43 -17.48
CA ALA A 158 -0.31 4.43 -17.59
C ALA A 158 0.32 3.19 -16.95
N SER A 159 -0.17 2.75 -15.78
CA SER A 159 0.35 1.55 -15.11
C SER A 159 0.07 0.28 -15.91
N VAL A 160 -1.12 0.15 -16.50
CA VAL A 160 -1.47 -0.97 -17.38
C VAL A 160 -0.64 -0.92 -18.67
N ALA A 161 -0.50 0.24 -19.31
CA ALA A 161 0.34 0.39 -20.50
C ALA A 161 1.81 0.03 -20.23
N ALA A 162 2.39 0.54 -19.14
CA ALA A 162 3.75 0.22 -18.73
C ALA A 162 3.93 -1.28 -18.45
N ALA A 163 2.95 -1.92 -17.79
CA ALA A 163 3.00 -3.35 -17.51
C ALA A 163 2.98 -4.19 -18.78
N ILE A 164 2.13 -3.82 -19.75
CA ILE A 164 2.04 -4.47 -21.05
C ILE A 164 3.32 -4.26 -21.88
N HIS A 165 3.92 -3.07 -21.83
CA HIS A 165 5.16 -2.75 -22.55
C HIS A 165 6.38 -3.50 -21.98
N GLY A 166 6.44 -3.66 -20.66
CA GLY A 166 7.52 -4.38 -19.98
C GLY A 166 7.53 -5.90 -20.26
N LEU A 167 6.39 -6.49 -20.60
CA LEU A 167 6.29 -7.89 -20.97
C LEU A 167 6.69 -8.09 -22.44
N ASN A 168 7.87 -8.66 -22.68
CA ASN A 168 8.42 -8.92 -24.02
C ASN A 168 7.80 -10.17 -24.68
N ARG A 169 6.47 -10.30 -24.64
CA ARG A 169 5.70 -11.46 -25.13
C ARG A 169 4.58 -11.06 -26.09
N PRO A 170 4.18 -11.94 -27.02
CA PRO A 170 3.09 -11.65 -27.96
C PRO A 170 1.77 -11.52 -27.20
N LEU A 171 1.22 -10.32 -27.16
CA LEU A 171 -0.11 -10.02 -26.63
C LEU A 171 -1.16 -10.19 -27.72
N SER A 172 -2.42 -10.39 -27.31
CA SER A 172 -3.56 -10.37 -28.24
C SER A 172 -3.80 -8.99 -28.85
N CYS A 173 -3.40 -7.91 -28.18
CA CYS A 173 -3.47 -6.54 -28.68
C CYS A 173 -2.09 -6.04 -29.16
N PRO A 174 -2.00 -5.33 -30.31
CA PRO A 174 -0.75 -4.73 -30.74
C PRO A 174 -0.30 -3.67 -29.74
N ARG A 175 0.98 -3.71 -29.34
CA ARG A 175 1.57 -2.76 -28.37
C ARG A 175 1.31 -1.29 -28.75
N ASN A 176 1.33 -0.99 -30.05
CA ASN A 176 1.14 0.36 -30.58
C ASN A 176 -0.32 0.87 -30.49
N GLU A 177 -1.29 -0.01 -30.21
CA GLU A 177 -2.71 0.34 -30.13
C GLU A 177 -3.22 0.42 -28.68
N VAL A 178 -2.41 0.02 -27.70
CA VAL A 178 -2.79 -0.03 -26.28
C VAL A 178 -3.16 1.37 -25.77
N VAL A 179 -2.32 2.37 -26.04
CA VAL A 179 -2.57 3.75 -25.60
C VAL A 179 -3.82 4.32 -26.26
N THR A 180 -4.00 4.12 -27.57
CA THR A 180 -5.20 4.56 -28.30
C THR A 180 -6.47 3.92 -27.76
N THR A 181 -6.42 2.64 -27.42
CA THR A 181 -7.56 1.92 -26.85
C THR A 181 -7.89 2.43 -25.44
N LEU A 182 -6.86 2.69 -24.62
CA LEU A 182 -7.02 3.27 -23.29
C LEU A 182 -7.61 4.69 -23.33
N GLU A 183 -7.19 5.51 -24.30
CA GLU A 183 -7.77 6.84 -24.56
C GLU A 183 -9.25 6.74 -24.91
N GLN A 184 -9.65 5.78 -25.74
CA GLN A 184 -11.06 5.56 -26.09
C GLN A 184 -11.91 5.13 -24.89
N ILE A 185 -11.35 4.34 -23.96
CA ILE A 185 -12.07 3.84 -22.77
C ILE A 185 -12.18 4.92 -21.68
N THR A 186 -11.08 5.64 -21.43
CA THR A 186 -10.95 6.54 -20.27
C THR A 186 -11.15 8.01 -20.61
N HIS A 187 -11.16 8.36 -21.90
CA HIS A 187 -11.14 9.73 -22.40
C HIS A 187 -9.95 10.57 -21.90
N VAL A 188 -8.87 9.90 -21.48
CA VAL A 188 -7.60 10.54 -21.13
C VAL A 188 -6.75 10.64 -22.39
N GLU A 189 -6.23 11.83 -22.68
CA GLU A 189 -5.44 12.08 -23.88
C GLU A 189 -4.22 11.15 -23.95
N ALA A 190 -3.95 10.60 -25.14
CA ALA A 190 -2.82 9.69 -25.37
C ALA A 190 -1.46 10.28 -24.94
N ASP A 191 -1.27 11.59 -25.12
CA ASP A 191 -0.06 12.30 -24.72
C ASP A 191 0.13 12.29 -23.19
N GLN A 192 -0.95 12.47 -22.43
CA GLN A 192 -0.92 12.41 -20.97
C GLN A 192 -0.60 11.00 -20.48
N ILE A 193 -1.19 9.98 -21.09
CA ILE A 193 -0.90 8.57 -20.79
C ILE A 193 0.59 8.28 -21.04
N THR A 194 1.11 8.70 -22.19
CA THR A 194 2.51 8.48 -22.58
C THR A 194 3.49 9.18 -21.63
N GLN A 195 3.20 10.42 -21.25
CA GLN A 195 4.00 11.14 -20.27
C GLN A 195 4.00 10.44 -18.91
N CYS A 196 2.83 10.02 -18.43
CA CYS A 196 2.73 9.31 -17.16
C CYS A 196 3.47 7.95 -17.20
N VAL A 197 3.47 7.24 -18.33
CA VAL A 197 4.27 6.01 -18.50
C VAL A 197 5.76 6.30 -18.34
N GLN A 198 6.27 7.36 -18.98
CA GLN A 198 7.68 7.76 -18.86
C GLN A 198 8.03 8.13 -17.42
N ASP A 199 7.14 8.84 -16.71
CA ASP A 199 7.34 9.19 -15.31
C ASP A 199 7.42 7.94 -14.41
N ILE A 200 6.58 6.93 -14.67
CA ILE A 200 6.61 5.64 -13.98
C ILE A 200 7.94 4.91 -14.26
N GLU A 201 8.39 4.88 -15.51
CA GLU A 201 9.66 4.24 -15.90
C GLU A 201 10.87 4.90 -15.24
N VAL A 202 10.90 6.23 -15.18
CA VAL A 202 11.94 6.98 -14.45
C VAL A 202 11.89 6.64 -12.97
N LEU A 203 10.70 6.61 -12.37
CA LEU A 203 10.53 6.25 -10.96
C LEU A 203 11.05 4.84 -10.68
N MET A 204 10.69 3.86 -11.51
CA MET A 204 11.20 2.50 -11.41
C MET A 204 12.73 2.47 -11.44
N ALA A 205 13.35 3.10 -12.44
CA ALA A 205 14.80 3.13 -12.58
C ALA A 205 15.50 3.72 -11.35
N THR A 206 14.95 4.80 -10.78
CA THR A 206 15.50 5.40 -9.55
C THR A 206 15.35 4.49 -8.33
N SER A 207 14.22 3.80 -8.19
CA SER A 207 14.00 2.85 -7.11
C SER A 207 14.94 1.65 -7.22
N PHE A 208 15.12 1.08 -8.42
CA PHE A 208 16.08 0.00 -8.65
C PHE A 208 17.51 0.41 -8.33
N ALA A 209 17.92 1.62 -8.70
CA ALA A 209 19.24 2.14 -8.37
C ALA A 209 19.45 2.29 -6.85
N ALA A 210 18.41 2.70 -6.11
CA ALA A 210 18.46 2.79 -4.66
C ALA A 210 18.62 1.41 -3.99
N PHE A 211 18.00 0.36 -4.53
CA PHE A 211 18.17 -1.02 -4.05
C PHE A 211 19.56 -1.62 -4.31
N GLN A 212 20.28 -1.15 -5.33
CA GLN A 212 21.62 -1.67 -5.68
C GLN A 212 22.77 -1.00 -4.92
N GLN A 213 22.52 0.06 -4.15
CA GLN A 213 23.58 0.68 -3.34
C GLN A 213 23.87 -0.16 -2.08
N PRO A 214 25.14 -0.54 -1.83
CA PRO A 214 25.52 -1.23 -0.59
C PRO A 214 25.41 -0.29 0.63
N PRO A 215 25.17 -0.83 1.85
CA PRO A 215 24.89 -0.01 3.02
C PRO A 215 26.17 0.54 3.66
N HIS A 216 26.80 1.60 3.12
CA HIS A 216 27.77 2.45 3.85
C HIS A 216 27.80 3.85 3.21
N SER A 217 27.49 4.94 3.90
CA SER A 217 28.27 5.48 5.03
C SER A 217 27.39 6.38 5.93
N LYS A 218 27.61 6.26 7.25
CA LYS A 218 27.01 7.12 8.26
C LYS A 218 27.47 8.57 8.05
N VAL A 219 26.55 9.45 7.68
CA VAL A 219 26.71 10.89 7.92
C VAL A 219 26.25 11.16 9.34
N ASN A 220 27.15 11.66 10.17
CA ASN A 220 26.90 12.09 11.54
C ASN A 220 25.75 13.11 11.60
N SER A 221 24.69 12.79 12.34
CA SER A 221 23.70 13.70 12.90
C SER A 221 23.03 13.00 14.10
N PRO A 222 22.64 13.75 15.15
CA PRO A 222 22.51 13.20 16.51
C PRO A 222 21.35 12.22 16.66
N SER A 223 21.64 11.16 17.41
CA SER A 223 20.77 10.03 17.74
C SER A 223 19.37 10.43 18.21
N THR A 224 18.36 10.00 17.47
CA THR A 224 17.08 9.56 18.05
C THR A 224 16.93 8.09 17.68
N ALA A 225 17.02 7.25 18.69
CA ALA A 225 17.12 5.81 18.56
C ALA A 225 15.76 5.21 18.13
N TYR A 226 15.66 4.83 16.86
CA TYR A 226 14.84 3.70 16.44
C TYR A 226 15.80 2.52 16.29
N ALA A 227 15.70 1.54 17.19
CA ALA A 227 16.53 0.34 17.17
C ALA A 227 15.63 -0.90 17.26
N SER A 228 15.18 -1.36 16.10
CA SER A 228 14.62 -2.70 15.94
C SER A 228 15.73 -3.71 16.18
N THR A 229 15.69 -4.42 17.31
CA THR A 229 16.66 -5.47 17.60
C THR A 229 16.07 -6.81 17.18
N LYS A 230 16.52 -7.34 16.03
CA LYS A 230 16.38 -8.76 15.70
C LYS A 230 17.32 -9.55 16.62
N LEU A 231 16.79 -10.30 17.57
CA LEU A 231 17.55 -11.35 18.26
C LEU A 231 17.31 -12.70 17.59
N SER A 232 18.39 -13.23 17.03
CA SER A 232 18.54 -14.62 16.60
C SER A 232 18.61 -15.53 17.83
N SER A 233 17.74 -16.55 17.87
CA SER A 233 17.79 -17.63 18.85
C SER A 233 18.55 -18.83 18.28
N ASN A 234 19.65 -19.23 18.94
CA ASN A 234 20.31 -20.52 18.70
C ASN A 234 20.55 -21.26 20.02
N ASN A 235 20.07 -22.51 20.07
CA ASN A 235 20.37 -23.63 20.97
C ASN A 235 20.04 -23.42 22.47
N VAL A 236 19.55 -24.40 23.25
CA VAL A 236 20.00 -25.79 23.54
C VAL A 236 18.83 -26.49 24.33
N PRO A 237 18.88 -27.76 24.80
CA PRO A 237 18.96 -29.08 24.15
C PRO A 237 17.69 -29.96 24.34
N SER A 238 17.68 -31.10 23.64
CA SER A 238 16.75 -32.23 23.80
C SER A 238 17.02 -33.09 25.05
N THR A 239 16.00 -33.30 25.88
CA THR A 239 15.91 -34.45 26.81
C THR A 239 14.47 -34.96 26.86
N LEU A 240 14.32 -36.28 26.66
CA LEU A 240 13.07 -37.03 26.77
C LEU A 240 12.49 -36.96 28.19
N ASP A 241 11.16 -36.87 28.31
CA ASP A 241 10.47 -37.76 29.24
C ASP A 241 8.99 -37.99 28.88
N SER A 242 8.55 -39.22 29.10
CA SER A 242 7.23 -39.77 28.80
C SER A 242 6.20 -39.46 29.88
N SER A 243 4.99 -39.03 29.51
CA SER A 243 3.75 -39.35 30.25
C SER A 243 2.50 -38.85 29.53
N GLN A 244 1.63 -39.79 29.13
CA GLN A 244 0.20 -39.52 28.94
C GLN A 244 -0.44 -39.17 30.28
N PRO A 245 -1.57 -38.44 30.29
CA PRO A 245 -2.74 -39.03 30.93
C PRO A 245 -4.06 -38.82 30.18
N ASN A 246 -4.92 -39.81 30.40
CA ASN A 246 -6.27 -40.01 29.87
C ASN A 246 -7.24 -38.87 30.20
N THR A 247 -8.12 -38.52 29.26
CA THR A 247 -9.38 -37.81 29.54
C THR A 247 -10.54 -38.80 29.52
N PRO A 248 -11.35 -38.90 30.60
CA PRO A 248 -12.54 -39.73 30.60
C PRO A 248 -13.75 -38.98 30.01
N THR A 249 -14.50 -39.71 29.19
CA THR A 249 -15.85 -39.42 28.68
C THR A 249 -16.85 -39.19 29.81
N ASP A 250 -17.69 -38.15 29.68
CA ASP A 250 -19.03 -38.16 30.26
C ASP A 250 -19.99 -37.45 29.29
N VAL A 251 -20.79 -38.27 28.59
CA VAL A 251 -21.89 -37.85 27.72
C VAL A 251 -23.16 -38.00 28.54
N GLN A 252 -23.89 -36.90 28.76
CA GLN A 252 -25.25 -36.96 29.29
C GLN A 252 -26.25 -36.64 28.18
N ASP A 253 -27.06 -37.64 27.86
CA ASP A 253 -28.22 -37.56 26.99
C ASP A 253 -29.29 -36.62 27.56
N VAL A 254 -29.87 -35.77 26.71
CA VAL A 254 -31.21 -35.21 26.95
C VAL A 254 -32.02 -35.32 25.67
N ASN A 255 -32.97 -36.27 25.67
CA ASN A 255 -34.02 -36.45 24.69
C ASN A 255 -35.19 -35.47 24.95
N PHE A 256 -35.78 -34.92 23.88
CA PHE A 256 -37.17 -35.17 23.46
C PHE A 256 -37.31 -34.83 21.97
#